data_AF-A0A7T0LK52-F1
#
_entry.id   AF-A0A7T0LK52-F1
#
_cell.length_a   1.000
_cell.length_b   1.000
_cell.length_c   1.000
_cell.angle_alpha   90.00
_cell.angle_beta   90.00
_cell.angle_gamma   90.00
#
_symmetry.space_group_name_H-M   'P 1'
#
loop_
_entity.id
_entity.type
_entity.pdbx_description
1 polymer ?
#
loop_
_entity_poly.entity_id
_entity_poly.type
_entity_poly.pdbx_seq_one_letter_code
_entity_poly.pdbx_strand_id
1 'polypeptide(L)' 'MTAQAIILMLVAMIIVWGGLAVSVTALVVRGRREEDEERAAAFAAAHAHLREGAEQPES' A
#
# COMPACT_ATOMS: atom_id res chain seq x y z
N MET A 1 33.78 -25.67 6.75
CA MET A 1 32.95 -25.99 5.58
C MET A 1 31.46 -25.75 5.85
N THR A 2 30.86 -26.35 6.88
CA THR A 2 29.40 -26.25 7.17
C THR A 2 28.93 -24.88 7.67
N ALA A 3 29.70 -24.22 8.56
CA ALA A 3 29.31 -22.93 9.12
C ALA A 3 29.13 -21.84 8.04
N GLN A 4 29.99 -21.84 7.02
CA GLN A 4 29.89 -20.89 5.91
C GLN A 4 28.64 -21.11 5.06
N ALA A 5 28.25 -22.38 4.85
CA ALA A 5 27.00 -22.71 4.13
C ALA A 5 25.76 -22.27 4.91
N ILE A 6 25.74 -22.44 6.23
CA ILE A 6 24.63 -21.99 7.10
C ILE A 6 24.48 -20.47 7.03
N ILE A 7 25.59 -19.74 7.11
CA ILE A 7 25.58 -18.27 7.02
C ILE A 7 25.01 -17.83 5.66
N LEU A 8 25.46 -18.42 4.56
CA LEU A 8 24.96 -18.09 3.23
C LEU A 8 23.47 -18.44 3.07
N MET A 9 23.01 -19.54 3.67
CA MET A 9 21.60 -19.94 3.66
C MET A 9 20.72 -18.91 4.39
N LEU A 10 21.15 -18.44 5.56
CA LEU A 10 20.43 -17.42 6.32
C LEU A 10 20.41 -16.07 5.59
N VAL A 11 21.53 -15.66 5.02
CA VAL A 11 21.62 -14.42 4.21
C VAL A 11 20.69 -14.51 3.01
N ALA A 12 20.67 -15.63 2.29
CA ALA A 12 19.76 -15.83 1.16
C ALA A 12 18.29 -15.74 1.60
N MET A 13 17.93 -16.36 2.73
CA MET A 13 16.57 -16.28 3.27
C MET A 13 16.20 -14.84 3.62
N ILE A 14 17.09 -14.09 4.28
CA ILE A 14 16.87 -12.68 4.62
C ILE A 14 16.81 -11.81 3.37
N ILE A 15 17.53 -12.09 2.29
CA ILE A 15 17.44 -11.30 1.05
C ILE A 15 16.11 -11.57 0.34
N VAL A 16 15.69 -12.83 0.22
CA VAL A 16 14.43 -13.21 -0.44
C VAL A 16 13.23 -12.63 0.33
N TRP A 17 13.23 -12.72 1.66
CA TRP A 17 12.14 -12.23 2.49
C TRP A 17 12.26 -10.75 2.86
N GLY A 18 13.47 -10.32 3.23
CA GLY A 18 13.76 -8.94 3.66
C GLY A 18 13.82 -7.96 2.51
N GLY A 19 14.29 -8.36 1.32
CA GLY A 19 14.20 -7.52 0.12
C GLY A 19 12.75 -7.23 -0.26
N LEU A 20 11.88 -8.23 -0.13
CA LEU A 20 10.43 -8.08 -0.33
C LEU A 20 9.80 -7.20 0.76
N ALA A 21 10.11 -7.45 2.04
CA ALA A 21 9.57 -6.66 3.16
C ALA A 21 9.99 -5.18 3.10
N VAL A 22 11.24 -4.89 2.72
CA VAL A 22 11.73 -3.51 2.56
C VAL A 22 11.10 -2.84 1.34
N SER A 23 10.93 -3.56 0.23
CA SER A 23 10.25 -3.03 -0.96
C SER A 23 8.78 -2.70 -0.68
N VAL A 24 8.06 -3.60 0.00
CA VAL A 24 6.68 -3.36 0.45
C VAL A 24 6.64 -2.20 1.43
N THR A 25 7.56 -2.12 2.41
CA THR A 25 7.60 -1.01 3.36
C THR A 25 7.88 0.32 2.67
N ALA A 26 8.82 0.35 1.71
CA ALA A 26 9.14 1.55 0.94
C ALA A 26 7.98 1.96 0.03
N LEU A 27 7.30 1.00 -0.60
CA LEU A 27 6.12 1.25 -1.43
C LEU A 27 4.92 1.67 -0.57
N VAL A 28 4.75 1.15 0.64
CA VAL A 28 3.72 1.60 1.58
C VAL A 28 4.04 3.01 2.10
N VAL A 29 5.28 3.29 2.48
CA VAL A 29 5.69 4.63 2.97
C VAL A 29 5.58 5.69 1.88
N ARG A 30 5.86 5.35 0.63
CA ARG A 30 5.83 6.27 -0.51
C ARG A 30 4.46 6.32 -1.19
N GLY A 31 3.83 5.16 -1.37
CA GLY A 31 2.49 4.96 -1.90
C GLY A 31 1.40 5.47 -0.97
N ARG A 32 1.63 5.59 0.34
CA ARG A 32 0.72 6.32 1.25
C ARG A 32 0.46 7.77 0.82
N ARG A 33 1.37 8.42 0.10
CA ARG A 33 1.09 9.78 -0.42
C ARG A 33 0.19 9.77 -1.65
N GLU A 34 0.32 8.78 -2.53
CA GLU A 34 -0.48 8.68 -3.76
C GLU A 34 -1.84 7.97 -3.50
N GLU A 35 -1.86 6.91 -2.68
CA GLU A 35 -3.07 6.18 -2.31
C GLU A 35 -3.98 6.95 -1.35
N ASP A 36 -3.45 7.81 -0.46
CA ASP A 36 -4.29 8.71 0.35
C ASP A 36 -4.98 9.77 -0.53
N GLU A 37 -4.33 10.24 -1.61
CA GLU A 37 -4.95 11.15 -2.59
C GLU A 37 -6.04 10.43 -3.41
N GLU A 38 -5.79 9.21 -3.89
CA GLU A 38 -6.78 8.43 -4.62
C GLU A 38 -7.98 8.04 -3.74
N ARG A 39 -7.73 7.67 -2.48
CA ARG A 39 -8.80 7.39 -1.51
C ARG A 39 -9.56 8.64 -1.11
N ALA A 40 -8.89 9.78 -0.92
CA ALA A 40 -9.55 11.06 -0.65
C ALA A 40 -10.40 11.50 -1.84
N ALA A 41 -9.92 11.32 -3.07
CA ALA A 41 -10.66 11.60 -4.29
C ALA A 41 -11.88 10.67 -4.45
N ALA A 42 -11.71 9.37 -4.21
CA ALA A 42 -12.81 8.40 -4.24
C ALA A 42 -13.86 8.69 -3.15
N PHE A 43 -13.42 9.08 -1.95
CA PHE A 43 -14.32 9.46 -0.85
C PHE A 43 -15.03 10.79 -1.13
N ALA A 44 -14.34 11.77 -1.72
CA ALA A 44 -14.93 13.04 -2.15
C ALA A 44 -15.95 12.84 -3.27
N ALA A 45 -15.67 11.97 -4.25
CA ALA A 45 -16.60 11.62 -5.31
C ALA A 45 -17.84 10.90 -4.77
N ALA A 46 -17.66 9.95 -3.83
CA ALA A 46 -18.77 9.28 -3.17
C ALA A 46 -19.64 10.26 -2.34
N HIS A 47 -19.01 11.20 -1.63
CA HIS A 47 -19.71 12.22 -0.86
C HIS A 47 -20.43 13.25 -1.74
N ALA A 48 -19.86 13.59 -2.90
CA ALA A 48 -20.53 14.43 -3.90
C ALA A 48 -21.79 13.75 -4.45
N HIS A 49 -21.72 12.46 -4.79
CA HIS A 49 -22.89 11.71 -5.25
C HIS A 49 -23.99 11.56 -4.19
N LEU A 50 -23.62 11.41 -2.91
CA LEU A 50 -24.60 11.41 -1.81
C LEU A 50 -25.26 12.78 -1.60
N ARG A 51 -24.53 13.87 -1.87
CA ARG A 51 -25.05 15.24 -1.75
C ARG A 51 -25.91 15.65 -2.95
N GLU A 52 -25.52 15.27 -4.17
CA GLU A 52 -26.33 15.43 -5.37
C GLU A 52 -27.63 14.62 -5.29
N GLY A 53 -27.59 13.41 -4.73
CA GLY A 53 -28.79 12.61 -4.45
C GLY A 53 -29.70 13.21 -3.37
N ALA A 54 -29.17 14.04 -2.47
CA ALA A 54 -29.96 14.75 -1.47
C ALA A 54 -30.55 16.09 -1.99
N GLU A 55 -30.02 16.63 -3.09
CA GLU A 55 -30.51 17.83 -3.79
C GLU A 55 -31.47 17.52 -4.95
N GLN A 56 -31.96 16.27 -5.06
CA GLN A 56 -33.09 15.92 -5.92
C GLN A 56 -34.38 15.84 -5.09
N PRO A 57 -35.00 16.97 -4.69
CA PRO A 57 -36.41 16.96 -4.34
C PRO A 57 -37.19 16.82 -5.64
N GLU A 58 -37.98 15.76 -5.66
CA GLU A 58 -39.11 15.44 -6.53
C GLU A 58 -39.67 16.63 -7.33
N SER A 59 -39.73 16.48 -8.65
CA SER A 59 -40.60 17.25 -9.54
C SER A 59 -41.36 16.34 -10.47
#